data_AF-A0AAU4M383-F1
#
_entry.id   AF-A0AAU4M383-F1
#
_cell.length_a   1.000
_cell.length_b   1.000
_cell.length_c   1.000
_cell.angle_alpha   90.00
_cell.angle_beta   90.00
_cell.angle_gamma   90.00
#
_symmetry.space_group_name_H-M   'P 1'
#
loop_
_entity.id
_entity.type
_entity.pdbx_description
1 polymer ?
#
loop_
_entity_poly.entity_id
_entity_poly.type
_entity_poly.pdbx_seq_one_letter_code
_entity_poly.pdbx_strand_id
1 'polypeptide(L)'
;MASPDPSRTLFGRAATISFMPYREDLVEPGRDFRYFFYGALGGRAPTLGQVLVLSSGGYPDVSHGGGTKLSRADGHGLAGVLADGRLRDFDQLHGYSFATWCRGEAVRWGGDTVMPHAFGIAVEISGVCVNPGDYVYMDNAGAW
;
A
#
# COMPACT_ATOMS: atom_id res chain seq x y z
N MET A 1 -0.81 5.67 13.11
CA MET A 1 -0.36 5.81 11.71
C MET A 1 -0.44 7.28 11.31
N ALA A 2 0.20 7.67 10.20
CA ALA A 2 0.18 9.02 9.65
C ALA A 2 -0.55 9.05 8.30
N SER A 3 -1.10 10.21 7.95
CA SER A 3 -1.81 10.44 6.70
C SER A 3 -1.46 11.83 6.13
N PRO A 4 -1.34 11.98 4.79
CA PRO A 4 -1.28 13.28 4.14
C PRO A 4 -2.63 14.05 4.20
N ASP A 5 -3.75 13.35 4.44
CA ASP A 5 -5.07 13.96 4.68
C ASP A 5 -5.84 13.14 5.72
N PRO A 6 -5.62 13.37 7.02
CA PRO A 6 -6.28 12.61 8.09
C PRO A 6 -7.78 12.89 8.19
N SER A 7 -8.31 13.88 7.46
CA SER A 7 -9.76 14.14 7.42
C SER A 7 -10.52 13.12 6.57
N ARG A 8 -9.81 12.36 5.72
CA ARG A 8 -10.41 11.34 4.86
C ARG A 8 -10.43 9.98 5.52
N THR A 9 -11.63 9.44 5.64
CA THR A 9 -11.84 8.06 6.06
C THR A 9 -11.38 7.08 4.98
N LEU A 10 -10.60 6.09 5.39
CA LEU A 10 -10.30 4.91 4.60
C LEU A 10 -11.32 3.83 4.92
N PHE A 11 -12.07 3.36 3.91
CA PHE A 11 -12.96 2.23 4.09
C PHE A 11 -13.08 1.39 2.82
N GLY A 12 -12.87 0.07 2.95
CA GLY A 12 -13.06 -0.84 1.82
C GLY A 12 -12.48 -2.23 2.05
N ARG A 13 -12.60 -3.10 1.04
CA ARG A 13 -12.07 -4.48 1.10
C ARG A 13 -10.58 -4.51 0.80
N ALA A 14 -9.82 -5.24 1.60
CA ALA A 14 -8.37 -5.36 1.49
C ALA A 14 -7.95 -6.11 0.21
N ALA A 15 -7.04 -5.49 -0.53
CA ALA A 15 -6.23 -6.11 -1.58
C ALA A 15 -4.77 -6.05 -1.12
N THR A 16 -4.20 -7.20 -0.78
CA THR A 16 -2.93 -7.25 -0.03
C THR A 16 -1.72 -7.46 -0.94
N ILE A 17 -0.62 -6.78 -0.62
CA ILE A 17 0.72 -7.02 -1.15
C ILE A 17 1.66 -7.19 0.03
N SER A 18 2.41 -8.30 0.02
CA SER A 18 3.51 -8.53 0.95
C SER A 18 4.82 -7.97 0.40
N PHE A 19 5.62 -7.39 1.28
CA PHE A 19 7.01 -7.02 1.01
C PHE A 19 7.98 -7.96 1.72
N MET A 20 9.21 -7.99 1.24
CA MET A 20 10.33 -8.72 1.83
C MET A 20 11.64 -7.94 1.61
N PRO A 21 12.72 -8.27 2.34
CA PRO A 21 14.04 -7.72 2.06
C PRO A 21 14.41 -7.87 0.58
N TYR A 22 14.99 -6.83 0.01
CA TYR A 22 15.47 -6.86 -1.36
C TYR A 22 16.57 -7.92 -1.54
N ARG A 23 16.49 -8.66 -2.64
CA ARG A 23 17.47 -9.65 -3.08
C ARG A 23 17.54 -9.66 -4.59
N GLU A 24 18.71 -9.36 -5.14
CA GLU A 24 18.92 -9.27 -6.59
C GLU A 24 18.57 -10.57 -7.31
N ASP A 25 18.85 -11.73 -6.70
CA ASP A 25 18.59 -13.05 -7.29
C ASP A 25 17.10 -13.42 -7.40
N LEU A 26 16.22 -12.66 -6.74
CA LEU A 26 14.76 -12.82 -6.80
C LEU A 26 14.08 -11.79 -7.72
N VAL A 27 14.85 -10.87 -8.32
CA VAL A 27 14.31 -9.86 -9.23
C VAL A 27 14.07 -10.49 -10.59
N GLU A 28 12.79 -10.69 -10.93
CA GLU A 28 12.39 -11.21 -12.23
C GLU A 28 11.91 -10.08 -13.16
N PRO A 29 12.32 -10.09 -14.45
CA PRO A 29 11.79 -9.16 -15.44
C PRO A 29 10.26 -9.22 -15.51
N GLY A 30 9.60 -8.06 -15.38
CA GLY A 30 8.14 -7.96 -15.46
C GLY A 30 7.39 -8.20 -14.14
N ARG A 31 8.07 -8.60 -13.05
CA ARG A 31 7.50 -8.66 -11.69
C ARG A 31 7.81 -7.39 -10.89
N ASP A 32 7.49 -6.24 -11.47
CA ASP A 32 7.60 -4.95 -10.79
C ASP A 32 6.36 -4.65 -9.92
N PHE A 33 6.32 -3.50 -9.26
CA PHE A 33 5.15 -3.11 -8.47
C PHE A 33 3.84 -3.11 -9.28
N ARG A 34 3.87 -2.84 -10.59
CA ARG A 34 2.68 -2.84 -11.43
C ARG A 34 2.10 -4.26 -11.54
N TYR A 35 2.95 -5.28 -11.67
CA TYR A 35 2.53 -6.68 -11.66
C TYR A 35 1.81 -7.05 -10.34
N PHE A 36 2.41 -6.71 -9.19
CA PHE A 36 1.80 -7.00 -7.88
C PHE A 36 0.53 -6.21 -7.63
N PHE A 37 0.49 -4.94 -8.05
CA PHE A 37 -0.70 -4.08 -7.93
C PHE A 37 -1.90 -4.69 -8.67
N TYR A 38 -1.74 -5.07 -9.94
CA TYR A 38 -2.85 -5.68 -10.68
C TYR A 38 -3.18 -7.10 -10.23
N GLY A 39 -2.18 -7.86 -9.77
CA GLY A 39 -2.40 -9.17 -9.16
C GLY A 39 -3.28 -9.07 -7.91
N ALA A 40 -2.97 -8.14 -6.99
CA ALA A 40 -3.72 -7.93 -5.76
C ALA A 40 -5.19 -7.52 -6.01
N LEU A 41 -5.43 -6.75 -7.07
CA LEU A 41 -6.77 -6.29 -7.45
C LEU A 41 -7.53 -7.29 -8.35
N GLY A 42 -6.93 -8.43 -8.68
CA GLY A 42 -7.56 -9.45 -9.54
C GLY A 42 -7.65 -9.05 -11.02
N GLY A 43 -6.88 -8.06 -11.49
CA GLY A 43 -6.80 -7.68 -12.90
C GLY A 43 -6.57 -6.19 -13.14
N ARG A 44 -6.84 -5.77 -14.39
CA ARG A 44 -6.74 -4.37 -14.86
C ARG A 44 -8.08 -3.64 -14.91
N ALA A 45 -9.18 -4.32 -14.59
CA ALA A 45 -10.46 -3.64 -14.47
C ALA A 45 -10.45 -2.74 -13.22
N PRO A 46 -11.18 -1.61 -13.21
CA PRO A 46 -11.38 -0.81 -12.00
C PRO A 46 -12.01 -1.65 -10.89
N THR A 47 -11.49 -1.51 -9.68
CA THR A 47 -12.01 -2.19 -8.48
C THR A 47 -12.41 -1.15 -7.45
N LEU A 48 -13.51 -0.47 -7.76
CA LEU A 48 -14.02 0.67 -7.01
C LEU A 48 -14.13 0.34 -5.53
N GLY A 49 -13.56 1.19 -4.69
CA GLY A 49 -13.71 1.10 -3.24
C GLY A 49 -12.86 0.01 -2.55
N GLN A 50 -11.91 -0.63 -3.23
CA GLN A 50 -10.93 -1.49 -2.55
C GLN A 50 -9.84 -0.67 -1.83
N VAL A 51 -9.25 -1.26 -0.80
CA VAL A 51 -8.10 -0.72 -0.07
C VAL A 51 -6.87 -1.54 -0.41
N LEU A 52 -5.84 -0.90 -0.96
CA LEU A 52 -4.55 -1.54 -1.16
C LEU A 52 -3.79 -1.60 0.15
N VAL A 53 -3.49 -2.81 0.63
CA VAL A 53 -2.80 -3.04 1.91
C VAL A 53 -1.37 -3.52 1.64
N LEU A 54 -0.37 -2.79 2.12
CA LEU A 54 1.05 -3.07 1.91
C LEU A 54 1.70 -3.48 3.24
N SER A 55 2.20 -4.72 3.32
CA SER A 55 2.95 -5.16 4.51
C SER A 55 4.32 -4.48 4.60
N SER A 56 4.90 -4.45 5.80
CA SER A 56 6.21 -3.86 6.05
C SER A 56 7.39 -4.69 5.53
N GLY A 57 7.19 -6.00 5.38
CA GLY A 57 8.28 -6.97 5.17
C GLY A 57 9.33 -6.99 6.28
N GLY A 58 9.02 -6.47 7.47
CA GLY A 58 9.96 -6.26 8.58
C GLY A 58 10.69 -4.91 8.56
N TYR A 59 10.32 -4.00 7.65
CA TYR A 59 10.97 -2.69 7.48
C TYR A 59 9.98 -1.52 7.59
N PRO A 60 9.37 -1.29 8.76
CA PRO A 60 8.32 -0.26 8.92
C PRO A 60 8.82 1.17 8.66
N ASP A 61 10.14 1.40 8.74
CA ASP A 61 10.76 2.71 8.48
C ASP A 61 11.18 2.94 7.03
N VAL A 62 10.95 1.99 6.12
CA VAL A 62 11.36 2.08 4.71
C VAL A 62 10.20 2.53 3.82
N SER A 63 10.51 3.27 2.75
CA SER A 63 9.55 3.69 1.74
C SER A 63 9.04 2.51 0.89
N HIS A 64 7.75 2.18 0.99
CA HIS A 64 7.12 1.12 0.19
C HIS A 64 6.54 1.64 -1.14
N GLY A 65 6.27 2.94 -1.20
CA GLY A 65 5.76 3.62 -2.37
C GLY A 65 5.87 5.13 -2.30
N GLY A 66 5.45 5.78 -3.37
CA GLY A 66 5.37 7.24 -3.50
C GLY A 66 4.29 7.62 -4.50
N GLY A 67 4.04 8.90 -4.69
CA GLY A 67 2.88 9.40 -5.44
C GLY A 67 2.82 8.86 -6.87
N THR A 68 3.90 8.89 -7.65
CA THR A 68 3.92 8.32 -9.02
C THR A 68 3.62 6.82 -9.07
N LYS A 69 4.00 6.06 -8.04
CA LYS A 69 3.71 4.62 -7.97
C LYS A 69 2.22 4.41 -7.65
N LEU A 70 1.72 5.17 -6.67
CA LEU A 70 0.38 5.08 -6.11
C LEU A 70 -0.69 5.85 -6.91
N SER A 71 -0.31 6.64 -7.92
CA SER A 71 -1.25 7.26 -8.88
C SER A 71 -2.15 6.25 -9.58
N ARG A 72 -1.69 4.99 -9.68
CA ARG A 72 -2.50 3.86 -10.18
C ARG A 72 -3.72 3.59 -9.31
N ALA A 73 -3.63 3.81 -8.00
CA ALA A 73 -4.75 3.65 -7.07
C ALA A 73 -5.86 4.67 -7.38
N ASP A 74 -5.47 5.92 -7.66
CA ASP A 74 -6.39 6.99 -8.10
C ASP A 74 -7.07 6.63 -9.41
N GLY A 75 -6.29 6.27 -10.43
CA GLY A 75 -6.82 5.86 -11.74
C GLY A 75 -7.68 4.58 -11.72
N HIS A 76 -7.57 3.75 -10.68
CA HIS A 76 -8.41 2.55 -10.48
C HIS A 76 -9.61 2.77 -9.55
N GLY A 77 -9.77 3.96 -8.98
CA GLY A 77 -10.88 4.29 -8.09
C GLY A 77 -10.84 3.55 -6.76
N LEU A 78 -9.63 3.27 -6.23
CA LEU A 78 -9.49 2.65 -4.91
C LEU A 78 -10.03 3.59 -3.82
N ALA A 79 -10.57 3.01 -2.75
CA ALA A 79 -10.91 3.77 -1.55
C ALA A 79 -9.66 4.33 -0.88
N GLY A 80 -8.54 3.61 -0.98
CA GLY A 80 -7.28 4.08 -0.43
C GLY A 80 -6.15 3.08 -0.36
N VAL A 81 -5.09 3.51 0.32
CA VAL A 81 -3.85 2.77 0.54
C VAL A 81 -3.55 2.75 2.03
N LEU A 82 -3.35 1.55 2.57
CA LEU A 82 -2.85 1.31 3.92
C LEU A 82 -1.46 0.66 3.81
N ALA A 83 -0.42 1.30 4.34
CA ALA A 83 0.94 0.77 4.30
C ALA A 83 1.53 0.62 5.70
N ASP A 84 1.99 -0.58 6.05
CA ASP A 84 2.77 -0.80 7.28
C ASP A 84 4.24 -0.40 7.13
N GLY A 85 4.54 0.46 6.17
CA GLY A 85 5.82 1.12 5.97
C GLY A 85 5.63 2.62 5.74
N ARG A 86 6.71 3.33 5.43
CA ARG A 86 6.63 4.74 5.08
C ARG A 86 6.24 4.94 3.61
N LEU A 87 5.71 6.12 3.30
CA LEU A 87 5.40 6.55 1.93
C LEU A 87 6.10 7.88 1.62
N ARG A 88 6.42 8.09 0.35
CA ARG A 88 6.98 9.36 -0.15
C ARG A 88 5.92 10.21 -0.81
N ASP A 89 6.28 11.47 -1.05
CA ASP A 89 5.53 12.42 -1.86
C ASP A 89 4.15 12.74 -1.23
N PHE A 90 4.11 13.08 0.06
CA PHE A 90 2.85 13.35 0.78
C PHE A 90 1.99 14.43 0.11
N ASP A 91 2.60 15.50 -0.39
CA ASP A 91 1.87 16.55 -1.12
C ASP A 91 1.14 16.00 -2.35
N GLN A 92 1.75 15.06 -3.07
CA GLN A 92 1.13 14.42 -4.21
C GLN A 92 0.01 13.46 -3.78
N LEU A 93 0.24 12.71 -2.70
CA LEU A 93 -0.74 11.78 -2.14
C LEU A 93 -1.97 12.51 -1.58
N HIS A 94 -1.79 13.69 -0.99
CA HIS A 94 -2.87 14.58 -0.55
C HIS A 94 -3.80 14.97 -1.71
N GLY A 95 -3.23 15.19 -2.90
CA GLY A 95 -3.96 15.62 -4.08
C GLY A 95 -4.76 14.53 -4.80
N TYR A 96 -4.52 13.25 -4.53
CA TYR A 96 -5.31 12.16 -5.11
C TYR A 96 -6.69 12.05 -4.47
N SER A 97 -7.63 11.29 -5.07
CA SER A 97 -8.99 11.12 -4.54
C SER A 97 -9.09 10.12 -3.39
N PHE A 98 -8.11 9.22 -3.26
CA PHE A 98 -8.14 8.11 -2.32
C PHE A 98 -7.54 8.46 -0.94
N ALA A 99 -7.96 7.78 0.12
CA ALA A 99 -7.40 7.97 1.46
C ALA A 99 -6.05 7.26 1.61
N THR A 100 -5.09 7.84 2.33
CA THR A 100 -3.76 7.24 2.52
C THR A 100 -3.41 7.16 4.00
N TRP A 101 -2.99 5.99 4.46
CA TRP A 101 -2.50 5.79 5.83
C TRP A 101 -1.23 4.95 5.83
N CYS A 102 -0.23 5.37 6.59
CA CYS A 102 1.07 4.71 6.62
C CYS A 102 1.85 4.91 7.93
N ARG A 103 3.09 4.42 8.02
CA ARG A 103 3.96 4.65 9.20
C ARG A 103 4.60 6.05 9.27
N GLY A 104 4.50 6.84 8.21
CA GLY A 104 5.06 8.20 8.15
C GLY A 104 5.54 8.57 6.77
N GLU A 105 5.93 9.84 6.62
CA GLU A 105 6.59 10.31 5.41
C GLU A 105 8.06 9.85 5.35
N ALA A 106 8.52 9.51 4.15
CA ALA A 106 9.91 9.26 3.84
C ALA A 106 10.40 10.18 2.71
N VAL A 107 11.66 10.59 2.81
CA VAL A 107 12.36 11.33 1.75
C VAL A 107 13.12 10.37 0.83
N ARG A 108 13.69 9.29 1.39
CA ARG A 108 14.53 8.33 0.66
C ARG A 108 13.70 7.24 -0.01
N TRP A 109 14.07 6.91 -1.25
CA TRP A 109 13.56 5.74 -1.97
C TRP A 109 14.03 4.43 -1.33
N GLY A 110 13.11 3.48 -1.14
CA GLY A 110 13.38 2.21 -0.43
C GLY A 110 13.49 0.97 -1.31
N GLY A 111 13.47 1.10 -2.64
CA GLY A 111 13.43 -0.05 -3.55
C GLY A 111 14.74 -0.85 -3.65
N ASP A 112 15.82 -0.35 -3.05
CA ASP A 112 17.08 -1.05 -2.81
C ASP A 112 17.07 -1.89 -1.51
N THR A 113 16.04 -1.70 -0.67
CA THR A 113 15.96 -2.27 0.68
C THR A 113 14.81 -3.27 0.81
N VAL A 114 13.66 -2.97 0.22
CA VAL A 114 12.50 -3.85 0.20
C VAL A 114 11.91 -3.99 -1.19
N MET A 115 11.36 -5.17 -1.49
CA MET A 115 10.66 -5.44 -2.73
C MET A 115 9.32 -6.14 -2.48
N PRO A 116 8.30 -5.91 -3.35
CA PRO A 116 7.09 -6.71 -3.34
C PRO A 116 7.41 -8.19 -3.58
N HIS A 117 6.74 -9.10 -2.86
CA HIS A 117 7.01 -10.54 -2.92
C HIS A 117 5.86 -11.38 -3.42
N ALA A 118 4.68 -11.17 -2.82
CA ALA A 118 3.46 -11.88 -3.13
C ALA A 118 2.26 -10.94 -2.96
N PHE A 119 1.16 -11.26 -3.63
CA PHE A 119 -0.11 -10.54 -3.53
C PHE A 119 -1.24 -11.52 -3.23
N GLY A 120 -2.37 -11.04 -2.71
CA GLY A 120 -3.53 -11.88 -2.45
C GLY A 120 -3.28 -12.96 -1.39
N ILE A 121 -2.40 -12.68 -0.44
CA ILE A 121 -2.10 -13.53 0.71
C ILE A 121 -2.36 -12.77 2.01
N ALA A 122 -2.47 -13.49 3.13
CA ALA A 122 -2.52 -12.86 4.45
C ALA A 122 -1.24 -12.04 4.69
N VAL A 123 -1.39 -10.86 5.28
CA VAL A 123 -0.29 -9.98 5.65
C VAL A 123 -0.45 -9.48 7.08
N GLU A 124 0.67 -9.12 7.70
CA GLU A 124 0.68 -8.45 9.00
C GLU A 124 0.75 -6.93 8.82
N ILE A 125 -0.10 -6.21 9.56
CA ILE A 125 -0.16 -4.76 9.64
C ILE A 125 -0.24 -4.35 11.11
N SER A 126 0.83 -3.76 11.66
CA SER A 126 0.86 -3.27 13.05
C SER A 126 0.44 -4.31 14.11
N GLY A 127 0.83 -5.57 13.93
CA GLY A 127 0.54 -6.71 14.79
C GLY A 127 -0.78 -7.43 14.46
N VAL A 128 -1.53 -6.95 13.46
CA VAL A 128 -2.84 -7.51 13.08
C VAL A 128 -2.72 -8.28 11.77
N CYS A 129 -3.33 -9.47 11.73
CA CYS A 129 -3.45 -10.25 10.50
C CYS A 129 -4.57 -9.68 9.63
N VAL A 130 -4.27 -9.35 8.38
CA VAL A 130 -5.22 -8.87 7.38
C VAL A 130 -5.24 -9.85 6.22
N ASN A 131 -6.38 -10.48 5.98
CA ASN A 131 -6.60 -11.34 4.82
C ASN A 131 -7.12 -10.54 3.63
N PRO A 132 -6.84 -10.98 2.39
CA PRO A 132 -7.50 -10.45 1.22
C PRO A 132 -9.03 -10.54 1.37
N GLY A 133 -9.71 -9.43 1.14
CA GLY A 133 -11.17 -9.33 1.22
C GLY A 133 -11.74 -8.92 2.58
N ASP A 134 -10.92 -8.84 3.63
CA ASP A 134 -11.29 -8.26 4.92
C ASP A 134 -11.65 -6.78 4.75
N TYR A 135 -12.54 -6.27 5.61
CA TYR A 135 -12.82 -4.84 5.63
C TYR A 135 -11.74 -4.11 6.43
N VAL A 136 -11.27 -3.00 5.87
CA VAL A 136 -10.34 -2.08 6.52
C VAL A 136 -11.08 -0.79 6.79
N TYR A 137 -11.02 -0.29 8.02
CA TYR A 137 -11.50 1.03 8.38
C TYR A 137 -10.39 1.83 9.07
N MET A 138 -10.18 3.08 8.65
CA MET A 138 -9.28 4.00 9.35
C MET A 138 -9.75 5.44 9.23
N ASP A 139 -9.73 6.15 10.36
CA ASP A 139 -10.00 7.58 10.45
C ASP A 139 -9.00 8.27 11.40
N ASN A 140 -9.27 9.52 11.76
CA ASN A 140 -8.42 10.27 12.70
C ASN A 140 -8.48 9.77 14.15
N ALA A 141 -9.51 9.00 14.52
CA ALA A 141 -9.69 8.47 15.87
C ALA A 141 -9.01 7.11 16.04
N GLY A 142 -8.85 6.35 14.95
CA GLY A 142 -8.13 5.08 14.97
C GLY A 142 -8.45 4.17 13.79
N ALA A 143 -8.08 2.90 13.94
CA ALA A 143 -8.26 1.87 12.93
C ALA A 143 -9.01 0.67 13.50
N TRP A 144 -9.84 0.04 12.67
CA TRP A 144 -10.62 -1.16 12.98
C TRP A 144 -10.62 -2.13 11.80
#